data_AF-A0A0F9AYA4-F1
#
_entry.id   AF-A0A0F9AYA4-F1
#
_cell.length_a   1.000
_cell.length_b   1.000
_cell.length_c   1.000
_cell.angle_alpha   90.00
_cell.angle_beta   90.00
_cell.angle_gamma   90.00
#
_symmetry.space_group_name_H-M   'P 1'
#
loop_
_entity.id
_entity.type
_entity.pdbx_description
1 polymer ?
#
loop_
_entity_poly.entity_id
_entity_poly.type
_entity_poly.pdbx_seq_one_letter_code
_entity_poly.pdbx_strand_id
1 'polypeptide(L)' 'MSEISNIMSTDMVTIGLRTPITKVIELLLKHNINSVPVFDENMSLLGVVTKKDLLKWTYELMLDHLPISSYLGNDV' A
#
# COMPACT_ATOMS: atom_id res chain seq x y z
N MET A 1 14.40 6.73 28.46
CA MET A 1 13.12 6.47 27.78
C MET A 1 13.26 7.00 26.37
N SER A 2 13.26 6.14 25.36
CA SER A 2 13.32 6.58 23.96
C SER A 2 11.96 7.16 23.57
N GLU A 3 11.97 8.40 23.12
CA GLU A 3 10.78 9.09 22.62
C GLU A 3 10.29 8.42 21.32
N ILE A 4 8.97 8.26 21.16
CA ILE A 4 8.36 7.55 20.01
C ILE A 4 8.72 8.23 18.68
N SER A 5 8.93 9.54 18.71
CA SER A 5 9.44 10.36 17.60
C SER A 5 10.71 9.78 16.97
N ASN A 6 11.58 9.13 17.74
CA ASN A 6 12.86 8.61 17.26
C ASN A 6 12.75 7.32 16.43
N ILE A 7 11.59 6.68 16.40
CA ILE A 7 11.35 5.43 15.66
C ILE A 7 10.32 5.59 14.53
N MET A 8 9.73 6.78 14.37
CA MET A 8 8.74 7.05 13.33
C MET A 8 9.42 7.44 12.01
N SER A 9 8.88 6.93 10.90
CA SER A 9 9.24 7.42 9.58
C SER A 9 8.70 8.84 9.40
N THR A 10 9.58 9.79 9.06
CA THR A 10 9.19 11.21 8.86
C THR A 10 8.99 11.58 7.39
N ASP A 11 9.58 10.82 6.47
CA ASP A 11 9.43 11.01 5.02
C ASP A 11 8.43 9.98 4.47
N MET A 12 7.14 10.30 4.59
CA MET A 12 6.05 9.43 4.16
C MET A 12 5.45 9.90 2.83
N VAL A 13 5.38 8.99 1.86
CA VAL A 13 4.57 9.17 0.66
C VAL A 13 3.09 9.11 1.05
N THR A 14 2.33 10.16 0.74
CA THR A 14 0.89 10.26 1.00
C THR A 14 0.08 10.24 -0.29
N ILE A 15 -1.21 9.91 -0.19
CA ILE A 15 -2.12 9.87 -1.35
C ILE A 15 -3.44 10.59 -1.05
N GLY A 16 -4.13 11.05 -2.09
CA GLY A 16 -5.49 11.60 -1.98
C GLY A 16 -6.58 10.57 -2.27
N LEU A 17 -7.81 10.87 -1.85
CA LEU A 17 -9.02 10.04 -2.06
C LEU A 17 -9.26 9.58 -3.51
N ARG A 18 -8.84 10.38 -4.49
CA ARG A 18 -9.05 10.11 -5.93
C ARG A 18 -7.85 9.44 -6.60
N THR A 19 -6.81 9.08 -5.83
CA THR A 19 -5.61 8.43 -6.38
C THR A 19 -5.98 7.05 -6.93
N PRO A 20 -5.68 6.74 -8.22
CA PRO A 20 -5.97 5.43 -8.78
C PRO A 20 -5.26 4.30 -8.02
N ILE A 21 -5.94 3.17 -7.83
CA ILE A 21 -5.40 2.03 -7.07
C ILE A 21 -4.10 1.47 -7.66
N THR A 22 -3.96 1.51 -8.99
CA THR A 22 -2.74 1.12 -9.69
C THR A 22 -1.56 2.01 -9.31
N LYS A 23 -1.80 3.31 -9.11
CA LYS A 23 -0.75 4.24 -8.65
C LYS A 23 -0.37 3.98 -7.20
N VAL A 24 -1.34 3.61 -6.36
CA VAL A 24 -1.07 3.19 -4.97
C VAL A 24 -0.18 1.95 -4.94
N ILE A 25 -0.49 0.93 -5.73
CA ILE A 25 0.34 -0.29 -5.86
C ILE A 25 1.75 0.07 -6.33
N GLU A 26 1.88 0.90 -7.37
CA GLU A 26 3.17 1.35 -7.89
C GLU A 26 4.01 2.03 -6.79
N LEU A 27 3.41 2.93 -6.00
CA LEU A 27 4.10 3.61 -4.90
C LEU A 27 4.57 2.62 -3.82
N LEU A 28 3.70 1.71 -3.39
CA LEU A 28 4.04 0.69 -2.38
C LEU A 28 5.20 -0.22 -2.83
N LEU A 29 5.23 -0.59 -4.11
CA LEU A 29 6.30 -1.42 -4.68
C LEU A 29 7.59 -0.63 -4.90
N LYS A 30 7.50 0.53 -5.56
CA LYS A 30 8.65 1.37 -5.91
C LYS A 30 9.41 1.87 -4.69
N HIS A 31 8.69 2.28 -3.65
CA HIS A 31 9.29 2.80 -2.43
C HIS A 31 9.53 1.71 -1.37
N ASN A 32 9.19 0.46 -1.67
CA ASN A 32 9.27 -0.67 -0.74
C ASN A 32 8.62 -0.39 0.64
N ILE A 33 7.51 0.33 0.64
CA ILE A 33 6.75 0.67 1.86
C ILE A 33 5.52 -0.22 2.00
N ASN A 34 5.04 -0.43 3.22
CA ASN A 34 3.94 -1.35 3.49
C ASN A 34 2.57 -0.68 3.51
N SER A 35 2.53 0.63 3.65
CA SER A 35 1.31 1.41 3.75
C SER A 35 1.50 2.84 3.28
N VAL A 36 0.39 3.47 2.89
CA VAL A 36 0.31 4.89 2.57
C VAL A 36 -0.90 5.51 3.29
N PRO A 37 -0.74 6.68 3.93
CA PRO A 37 -1.84 7.43 4.50
C PRO A 37 -2.63 8.16 3.40
N VAL A 38 -3.94 8.26 3.61
CA VAL A 38 -4.89 8.91 2.71
C VAL A 38 -5.34 10.22 3.34
N PHE A 39 -5.22 11.32 2.61
CA PHE A 39 -5.65 12.64 3.05
C PHE A 39 -6.77 13.21 2.16
N ASP A 40 -7.58 14.11 2.72
CA ASP A 40 -8.48 14.96 1.96
C ASP A 40 -7.77 16.24 1.46
N GLU A 41 -8.52 17.09 0.75
CA GLU A 41 -8.02 18.36 0.20
C GLU A 41 -7.64 19.38 1.29
N ASN A 42 -8.13 19.20 2.52
CA ASN A 42 -7.84 20.05 3.67
C ASN A 42 -6.67 19.52 4.52
N MET A 43 -5.94 18.52 4.02
CA MET A 43 -4.87 17.81 4.75
C MET A 43 -5.34 17.10 6.02
N SER A 44 -6.60 16.67 6.06
CA SER A 44 -7.12 15.81 7.13
C SER A 44 -6.83 14.35 6.80
N LEU A 45 -6.25 13.61 7.75
CA LEU A 45 -6.03 12.17 7.62
C LEU A 45 -7.36 11.43 7.62
N LEU A 46 -7.66 10.73 6.53
CA LEU A 46 -8.88 9.94 6.37
C LEU A 46 -8.68 8.47 6.73
N GLY A 47 -7.46 7.96 6.57
CA GLY A 47 -7.15 6.55 6.84
C GLY A 47 -5.80 6.12 6.28
N VAL A 48 -5.59 4.81 6.24
CA VAL A 48 -4.35 4.17 5.76
C VAL A 48 -4.71 3.01 4.85
N VAL A 49 -4.02 2.88 3.72
CA VAL A 49 -4.10 1.72 2.82
C VAL A 49 -2.81 0.92 2.95
N THR A 50 -2.92 -0.39 3.16
CA THR A 50 -1.77 -1.29 3.30
C THR A 50 -1.67 -2.30 2.16
N LYS A 51 -0.48 -2.88 1.93
CA LYS A 51 -0.30 -4.03 1.03
C LYS A 51 -1.26 -5.17 1.35
N LYS A 52 -1.55 -5.40 2.63
CA LYS A 52 -2.48 -6.45 3.09
C LYS A 52 -3.92 -6.18 2.66
N ASP A 53 -4.36 -4.93 2.74
CA ASP A 53 -5.70 -4.54 2.29
C ASP A 53 -5.86 -4.79 0.79
N LEU A 54 -4.84 -4.44 0.01
CA LEU A 54 -4.82 -4.70 -1.44
C LEU A 54 -4.83 -6.19 -1.76
N LEU A 55 -4.03 -7.00 -1.06
CA LEU A 55 -4.02 -8.45 -1.23
C LEU A 55 -5.38 -9.06 -0.90
N LYS A 56 -6.00 -8.63 0.21
CA LYS A 56 -7.35 -9.07 0.57
C LYS A 56 -8.36 -8.73 -0.53
N TRP A 57 -8.28 -7.51 -1.07
CA TRP A 57 -9.19 -7.08 -2.13
C TRP A 57 -8.98 -7.87 -3.43
N THR A 58 -7.73 -8.18 -3.79
CA THR A 58 -7.45 -9.03 -4.96
C THR A 58 -7.98 -10.45 -4.77
N TYR A 59 -7.87 -11.01 -3.56
CA TYR A 59 -8.41 -12.32 -3.21
C TYR A 59 -9.93 -12.38 -3.37
N GLU A 60 -10.63 -11.37 -2.84
CA GLU A 60 -12.09 -11.30 -2.90
C GLU A 60 -12.64 -11.08 -4.32
N LEU A 61 -11.85 -10.48 -5.22
CA LEU A 61 -12.32 -10.08 -6.55
C LEU A 61 -11.95 -11.06 -7.68
N MET A 62 -10.81 -11.76 -7.62
CA MET A 62 -10.23 -12.36 -8.83
C MET A 62 -9.35 -13.63 -8.67
N LEU A 63 -9.03 -14.11 -7.46
CA LEU A 63 -7.98 -15.15 -7.31
C LEU A 63 -8.44 -16.62 -7.36
N ASP A 64 -9.73 -16.93 -7.38
CA ASP A 64 -10.21 -18.33 -7.32
C ASP A 64 -9.81 -19.20 -8.53
N HIS A 65 -9.29 -18.62 -9.61
CA HIS A 65 -9.02 -19.34 -10.86
C HIS A 65 -7.58 -19.22 -11.36
N LEU A 66 -6.70 -18.53 -10.64
CA LEU A 66 -5.33 -18.29 -11.11
C LEU A 66 -4.34 -19.22 -10.39
N PRO A 67 -3.68 -20.15 -11.10
CA PRO A 67 -2.70 -21.02 -10.46
C PRO A 67 -1.48 -20.21 -10.04
N ILE A 68 -0.90 -20.54 -8.89
CA ILE A 68 0.28 -19.83 -8.33
C ILE A 68 1.47 -19.82 -9.29
N SER A 69 1.54 -20.80 -10.20
CA SER A 69 2.52 -20.86 -11.29
C SER A 69 2.50 -19.64 -12.20
N SER A 70 1.38 -18.92 -12.28
CA SER A 70 1.25 -17.68 -13.06
C SER A 70 1.99 -16.49 -12.43
N TYR A 71 2.37 -16.60 -11.16
CA TYR A 71 3.00 -15.54 -10.37
C TYR A 71 4.44 -15.86 -9.96
N LEU A 72 4.96 -17.04 -10.32
CA LEU A 72 6.38 -17.33 -10.17
C LEU A 72 7.15 -16.49 -11.21
N GLY A 73 7.85 -15.45 -10.75
CA GLY A 73 8.85 -14.77 -11.56
C GLY A 73 10.08 -15.66 -11.81
N ASN A 74 10.88 -15.35 -12.83
CA ASN A 74 12.11 -16.09 -13.19
C ASN A 74 13.26 -15.92 -12.16
N ASP A 75 12.97 -15.56 -10.91
CA ASP A 75 13.97 -15.34 -9.84
C ASP A 75 14.17 -16.61 -8.99
N VAL A 76 14.23 -17.78 -9.65
CA VAL A 76 14.64 -19.07 -9.05
C VAL A 76 15.83 -19.64 -9.79
#